data_AF-A0A8T4FLL5-F1
#
_entry.id   AF-A0A8T4FLL5-F1
#
_cell.length_a   1.000
_cell.length_b   1.000
_cell.length_c   1.000
_cell.angle_alpha   90.00
_cell.angle_beta   90.00
_cell.angle_gamma   90.00
#
_symmetry.space_group_name_H-M   'P 1'
#
loop_
_entity.id
_entity.type
_entity.pdbx_description
1 polymer ?
#
loop_
_entity_poly.entity_id
_entity_poly.type
_entity_poly.pdbx_seq_one_letter_code
_entity_poly.pdbx_strand_id
1 'polypeptide(L)'
;MQSYTPDTEIVVFPENDSKMNYYGLLYLDERLVRNLKKDAIIVTCIPGVMKSVSLFTQKVKDVIMVSEGEIRDLLCLYGVIDTPSPFIVVSLDSPEGRHADRLLDVKELTMEQMVAIGVYFIIPFRPILRRFDYDGEDPEVLDILKEA
;
A
#
# COMPACT_ATOMS: atom_id res chain seq x y z
N MET A 1 15.60 12.78 15.29
CA MET A 1 15.50 11.32 15.05
C MET A 1 14.24 10.82 15.74
N GLN A 2 13.16 10.56 14.99
CA GLN A 2 11.97 9.93 15.56
C GLN A 2 12.28 8.44 15.82
N SER A 3 12.01 7.96 17.02
CA SER A 3 12.22 6.56 17.41
C SER A 3 11.21 5.65 16.72
N TYR A 4 11.70 4.65 16.00
CA TYR A 4 10.88 3.54 15.50
C TYR A 4 10.35 2.75 16.69
N THR A 5 9.03 2.71 16.84
CA THR A 5 8.36 1.86 17.83
C THR A 5 7.92 0.55 17.17
N PRO A 6 8.01 -0.61 17.84
CA PRO A 6 7.55 -1.90 17.29
C PRO A 6 6.09 -1.90 16.81
N ASP A 7 5.31 -0.91 17.24
CA ASP A 7 3.89 -0.73 16.93
C ASP A 7 3.63 0.02 15.62
N THR A 8 4.67 0.52 14.95
CA THR A 8 4.58 1.22 13.65
C THR A 8 4.93 0.26 12.51
N GLU A 9 4.05 0.11 11.53
CA GLU A 9 4.31 -0.67 10.32
C GLU A 9 4.86 0.22 9.20
N ILE A 10 5.84 -0.25 8.43
CA ILE A 10 6.34 0.50 7.28
C ILE A 10 5.72 -0.09 6.03
N VAL A 11 5.06 0.75 5.23
CA VAL A 11 4.32 0.32 4.04
C VAL A 11 4.87 1.05 2.82
N VAL A 12 5.36 0.29 1.86
CA VAL A 12 6.03 0.79 0.67
C VAL A 12 5.05 0.72 -0.51
N PHE A 13 4.84 1.84 -1.18
CA PHE A 13 4.05 1.96 -2.41
C PHE A 13 5.02 2.32 -3.55
N PRO A 14 5.55 1.30 -4.26
CA PRO A 14 6.69 1.49 -5.14
C PRO A 14 6.33 1.94 -6.57
N GLU A 15 5.08 1.77 -6.98
CA GLU A 15 4.68 1.84 -8.38
C GLU A 15 3.51 2.79 -8.60
N ASN A 16 3.49 3.41 -9.77
CA ASN A 16 2.39 4.27 -10.20
C ASN A 16 1.22 3.46 -10.79
N ASP A 17 0.68 2.53 -10.02
CA ASP A 17 -0.55 1.82 -10.36
C ASP A 17 -1.69 2.35 -9.46
N SER A 18 -2.57 3.17 -10.03
CA SER A 18 -3.64 3.84 -9.30
C SER A 18 -4.57 2.87 -8.59
N LYS A 19 -4.83 1.69 -9.18
CA LYS A 19 -5.74 0.68 -8.64
C LYS A 19 -5.12 -0.08 -7.49
N MET A 20 -3.85 -0.44 -7.64
CA MET A 20 -3.06 -1.04 -6.57
C MET A 20 -2.93 -0.07 -5.38
N ASN A 21 -2.62 1.19 -5.67
CA ASN A 21 -2.49 2.25 -4.67
C ASN A 21 -3.82 2.52 -3.97
N TYR A 22 -4.94 2.54 -4.70
CA TYR A 22 -6.28 2.68 -4.14
C TYR A 22 -6.60 1.58 -3.13
N TYR A 23 -6.50 0.31 -3.51
CA TYR A 23 -6.81 -0.80 -2.59
C TYR A 23 -5.77 -0.91 -1.47
N GLY A 24 -4.51 -0.58 -1.76
CA GLY A 24 -3.45 -0.52 -0.77
C GLY A 24 -3.76 0.47 0.35
N LEU A 25 -4.28 1.65 0.01
CA LEU A 25 -4.73 2.63 1.00
C LEU A 25 -6.06 2.22 1.67
N LEU A 26 -7.01 1.68 0.90
CA LEU A 26 -8.34 1.29 1.39
C LEU A 26 -8.29 0.25 2.50
N TYR A 27 -7.40 -0.74 2.37
CA TYR A 27 -7.29 -1.86 3.31
C TYR A 27 -6.23 -1.68 4.39
N LEU A 28 -5.48 -0.56 4.38
CA LEU A 28 -4.40 -0.34 5.33
C LEU A 28 -4.87 -0.36 6.79
N ASP A 29 -6.00 0.26 7.10
CA ASP A 29 -6.52 0.27 8.48
C ASP A 29 -6.87 -1.12 9.01
N GLU A 30 -7.47 -1.96 8.17
CA GLU A 30 -7.83 -3.34 8.52
C GLU A 30 -6.56 -4.17 8.75
N ARG A 31 -5.54 -3.97 7.92
CA ARG A 31 -4.21 -4.57 8.10
C ARG A 31 -3.61 -4.20 9.46
N LEU A 32 -3.57 -2.91 9.78
CA LEU A 32 -2.96 -2.43 11.03
C LEU A 32 -3.69 -3.01 12.25
N VAL A 33 -5.02 -3.03 12.24
CA VAL A 33 -5.83 -3.60 13.35
C VAL A 33 -5.53 -5.07 13.56
N ARG A 34 -5.49 -5.88 12.49
CA ARG A 34 -5.24 -7.32 12.57
C ARG A 34 -3.85 -7.67 13.07
N ASN A 35 -2.88 -6.81 12.76
CA ASN A 35 -1.49 -7.00 13.16
C ASN A 35 -1.13 -6.27 14.45
N LEU A 36 -2.12 -5.73 15.18
CA LEU A 36 -1.95 -4.99 16.43
C LEU A 36 -0.98 -3.81 16.30
N LYS A 37 -0.98 -3.18 15.12
CA LYS A 37 -0.19 -1.99 14.82
C LYS A 37 -1.01 -0.75 15.12
N LYS A 38 -0.34 0.24 15.70
CA LYS A 38 -0.96 1.51 16.07
C LYS A 38 -1.09 2.43 14.86
N ASP A 39 -0.01 2.52 14.09
CA ASP A 39 0.12 3.45 12.98
C ASP A 39 1.04 2.88 11.88
N ALA A 40 1.07 3.56 10.75
CA ALA A 40 1.94 3.27 9.62
C ALA A 40 2.80 4.47 9.25
N ILE A 41 3.99 4.19 8.70
CA ILE A 41 4.76 5.14 7.90
C ILE A 41 4.71 4.64 6.47
N ILE A 42 4.27 5.50 5.56
CA ILE A 42 4.26 5.19 4.13
C ILE A 42 5.56 5.68 3.51
N VAL A 43 6.18 4.84 2.67
CA VAL A 43 7.33 5.20 1.84
C VAL A 43 6.90 5.07 0.39
N THR A 44 7.00 6.14 -0.38
CA THR A 44 6.53 6.14 -1.78
C THR A 44 7.29 7.15 -2.62
N CYS A 45 7.35 6.89 -3.93
CA CYS A 45 7.74 7.88 -4.93
C CYS A 45 6.54 8.49 -5.65
N ILE A 46 5.30 8.14 -5.26
CA ILE A 46 4.06 8.47 -5.98
C ILE A 46 3.35 9.64 -5.29
N PRO A 47 3.30 10.83 -5.91
CA PRO A 47 2.65 12.00 -5.31
C PRO A 47 1.17 11.78 -4.98
N GLY A 48 0.45 11.04 -5.82
CA GLY A 48 -0.97 10.70 -5.58
C GLY A 48 -1.20 9.98 -4.26
N VAL A 49 -0.31 9.05 -3.89
CA VAL A 49 -0.40 8.32 -2.61
C VAL A 49 -0.26 9.29 -1.44
N MET A 50 0.74 10.16 -1.48
CA MET A 50 0.96 11.18 -0.44
C MET A 50 -0.24 12.10 -0.26
N LYS A 51 -0.80 12.59 -1.37
CA LYS A 51 -1.93 13.52 -1.35
C LYS A 51 -3.23 12.87 -0.91
N SER A 52 -3.43 11.59 -1.26
CA SER A 52 -4.69 10.89 -1.04
C SER A 52 -4.77 10.24 0.33
N VAL A 53 -3.66 9.95 1.00
CA VAL A 53 -3.59 9.19 2.27
C VAL A 53 -4.65 9.56 3.29
N SER A 54 -4.85 10.87 3.50
CA SER A 54 -5.74 11.40 4.54
C SER A 54 -7.22 11.12 4.27
N LEU A 55 -7.58 10.88 3.01
CA LEU A 55 -8.94 10.49 2.60
C LEU A 55 -9.25 9.05 3.01
N PHE A 56 -8.24 8.19 3.03
CA PHE A 56 -8.35 6.76 3.33
C PHE A 56 -8.18 6.46 4.81
N THR A 57 -7.19 7.07 5.47
CA THR A 57 -6.84 6.71 6.84
C THR A 57 -6.28 7.89 7.64
N GLN A 58 -6.51 7.85 8.95
CA GLN A 58 -5.92 8.75 9.93
C GLN A 58 -4.84 8.05 10.78
N LYS A 59 -4.53 6.78 10.48
CA LYS A 59 -3.52 5.97 11.18
C LYS A 59 -2.15 6.03 10.51
N VAL A 60 -1.98 6.84 9.46
CA VAL A 60 -0.68 7.11 8.86
C VAL A 60 -0.03 8.25 9.63
N LYS A 61 1.09 7.95 10.28
CA LYS A 61 1.87 8.91 11.08
C LYS A 61 2.66 9.85 10.19
N ASP A 62 3.21 9.35 9.09
CA ASP A 62 4.03 10.11 8.16
C ASP A 62 4.03 9.46 6.77
N VAL A 63 4.26 10.28 5.74
CA VAL A 63 4.49 9.84 4.36
C VAL A 63 5.84 10.37 3.90
N ILE A 64 6.78 9.46 3.71
CA ILE A 64 8.13 9.75 3.26
C ILE A 64 8.18 9.63 1.74
N MET A 65 8.29 10.78 1.08
CA MET A 65 8.57 10.84 -0.35
C MET A 65 10.04 10.56 -0.60
N VAL A 66 10.30 9.60 -1.49
CA VAL A 66 11.63 9.22 -1.95
C VAL A 66 11.67 9.18 -3.48
N SER A 67 12.86 9.14 -4.05
CA SER A 67 13.03 8.92 -5.48
C SER A 67 12.73 7.47 -5.89
N GLU A 68 12.40 7.24 -7.15
CA GLU A 68 12.26 5.88 -7.72
C GLU A 68 13.53 5.04 -7.53
N GLY A 69 14.71 5.68 -7.62
CA GLY A 69 15.99 5.02 -7.37
C GLY A 69 16.10 4.50 -5.93
N GLU A 70 15.70 5.31 -4.95
CA GLU A 70 15.69 4.91 -3.53
C GLU A 70 14.66 3.82 -3.24
N ILE A 71 13.48 3.85 -3.88
CA ILE A 71 12.51 2.74 -3.81
C ILE A 71 13.14 1.46 -4.33
N ARG A 72 13.77 1.51 -5.51
CA ARG A 72 14.42 0.34 -6.09
C ARG A 72 15.52 -0.20 -5.17
N ASP A 73 16.35 0.68 -4.61
CA ASP A 73 17.42 0.27 -3.71
C ASP A 73 16.86 -0.38 -2.43
N LEU A 74 15.74 0.15 -1.90
CA LEU A 74 15.00 -0.45 -0.77
C LEU A 74 14.43 -1.83 -1.12
N LEU A 75 13.84 -2.00 -2.30
CA LEU A 75 13.30 -3.27 -2.78
C LEU A 75 14.40 -4.31 -3.05
N CYS A 76 15.54 -3.89 -3.58
CA CYS A 76 16.72 -4.73 -3.73
C CYS A 76 17.23 -5.22 -2.37
N LEU A 77 17.31 -4.32 -1.38
CA LEU A 77 17.68 -4.68 -0.01
C LEU A 77 16.68 -5.68 0.59
N TYR A 78 15.38 -5.45 0.39
CA TYR A 78 14.31 -6.36 0.83
C TYR A 78 14.51 -7.78 0.26
N GLY A 79 14.88 -7.91 -1.01
CA GLY A 79 15.06 -9.22 -1.66
C GLY A 79 16.28 -10.01 -1.19
N VAL A 80 17.27 -9.34 -0.59
CA VAL A 80 18.55 -9.96 -0.17
C VAL A 80 18.57 -10.31 1.33
N ILE A 81 17.77 -9.61 2.14
CA ILE A 81 17.73 -9.83 3.58
C ILE A 81 16.93 -11.11 3.90
N ASP A 82 17.56 -12.05 4.62
CA ASP A 82 16.96 -13.32 5.07
C ASP A 82 16.23 -13.21 6.43
N THR A 83 15.99 -11.98 6.90
CA THR A 83 15.22 -11.73 8.13
C THR A 83 13.79 -11.33 7.79
N PRO A 84 12.81 -11.58 8.68
CA PRO A 84 11.45 -11.09 8.49
C PRO A 84 11.49 -9.58 8.23
N SER A 85 11.03 -9.20 7.05
CA SER A 85 11.08 -7.81 6.63
C SER A 85 10.17 -6.96 7.52
N PRO A 86 10.64 -5.80 8.00
CA PRO A 86 9.79 -4.86 8.72
C PRO A 86 8.86 -4.07 7.77
N PHE A 87 8.93 -4.32 6.47
CA PHE A 87 8.21 -3.59 5.43
C PHE A 87 7.13 -4.45 4.78
N ILE A 88 5.96 -3.86 4.51
CA ILE A 88 4.99 -4.38 3.55
C ILE A 88 5.23 -3.67 2.23
N VAL A 89 5.30 -4.43 1.13
CA VAL A 89 5.38 -3.87 -0.22
C VAL A 89 4.02 -4.04 -0.89
N VAL A 90 3.35 -2.92 -1.17
CA VAL A 90 2.07 -2.86 -1.87
C VAL A 90 2.34 -2.93 -3.37
N SER A 91 2.68 -4.14 -3.83
CA SER A 91 2.89 -4.45 -5.24
C SER A 91 2.70 -5.95 -5.51
N LEU A 92 2.23 -6.28 -6.72
CA LEU A 92 2.05 -7.64 -7.21
C LEU A 92 3.24 -8.13 -8.05
N ASP A 93 4.13 -7.23 -8.46
CA ASP A 93 5.25 -7.46 -9.36
C ASP A 93 6.60 -6.97 -8.80
N SER A 94 6.57 -6.18 -7.71
CA SER A 94 7.73 -5.78 -6.92
C SER A 94 7.80 -6.47 -5.55
N PRO A 95 9.02 -6.77 -5.04
CA PRO A 95 10.31 -6.66 -5.73
C PRO A 95 10.40 -7.62 -6.93
N GLU A 96 11.37 -7.38 -7.82
CA GLU A 96 11.54 -8.14 -9.06
C GLU A 96 11.46 -9.66 -8.85
N GLY A 97 10.80 -10.35 -9.80
CA GLY A 97 10.55 -11.78 -9.72
C GLY A 97 9.22 -12.12 -9.04
N ARG A 98 8.55 -11.16 -8.40
CA ARG A 98 7.13 -11.28 -8.09
C ARG A 98 6.34 -11.14 -9.40
N HIS A 99 5.39 -12.05 -9.63
CA HIS A 99 4.52 -12.05 -10.81
C HIS A 99 3.11 -12.46 -10.41
N ALA A 100 2.62 -11.90 -9.31
CA ALA A 100 1.29 -12.20 -8.78
C ALA A 100 0.19 -11.53 -9.63
N ASP A 101 0.53 -10.48 -10.38
CA ASP A 101 -0.29 -9.85 -11.41
C ASP A 101 -0.84 -10.88 -12.42
N ARG A 102 -0.07 -11.92 -12.75
CA ARG A 102 -0.48 -13.01 -13.64
C ARG A 102 -1.62 -13.88 -13.09
N LEU A 103 -1.98 -13.71 -11.81
CA LEU A 103 -3.11 -14.38 -11.19
C LEU A 103 -4.39 -13.56 -11.26
N LEU A 104 -4.34 -12.29 -11.70
CA LEU A 104 -5.53 -11.51 -11.96
C LEU A 104 -6.42 -12.23 -12.98
N ASP A 105 -7.72 -12.20 -12.74
CA ASP A 105 -8.77 -12.88 -13.53
C ASP A 105 -8.71 -14.43 -13.53
N VAL A 106 -7.68 -15.04 -12.96
CA VAL A 106 -7.64 -16.48 -12.74
C VAL A 106 -8.65 -16.83 -11.66
N LYS A 107 -9.71 -17.56 -12.03
CA LYS A 107 -10.81 -17.93 -11.13
C LYS A 107 -11.45 -16.71 -10.43
N GLU A 108 -11.63 -15.63 -11.18
CA GLU A 108 -12.31 -14.40 -10.71
C GLU A 108 -11.53 -13.65 -9.61
N LEU A 109 -10.21 -13.88 -9.49
CA LEU A 109 -9.37 -13.09 -8.59
C LEU A 109 -9.26 -11.64 -9.06
N THR A 110 -9.77 -10.73 -8.23
CA THR A 110 -9.75 -9.29 -8.47
C THR A 110 -8.52 -8.63 -7.85
N MET A 111 -8.14 -7.44 -8.33
CA MET A 111 -7.08 -6.63 -7.72
C MET A 111 -7.34 -6.37 -6.22
N GLU A 112 -8.58 -6.08 -5.86
CA GLU A 112 -8.99 -5.86 -4.48
C GLU A 112 -8.65 -7.07 -3.59
N GLN A 113 -9.01 -8.28 -4.05
CA GLN A 113 -8.72 -9.52 -3.33
C GLN A 113 -7.22 -9.80 -3.28
N MET A 114 -6.49 -9.53 -4.37
CA MET A 114 -5.04 -9.71 -4.42
C MET A 114 -4.33 -8.79 -3.41
N VAL A 115 -4.78 -7.54 -3.24
CA VAL A 115 -4.27 -6.65 -2.21
C VAL A 115 -4.68 -7.11 -0.82
N ALA A 116 -5.98 -7.27 -0.57
CA ALA A 116 -6.48 -7.59 0.77
C ALA A 116 -5.93 -8.93 1.29
N ILE A 117 -5.96 -9.98 0.46
CA ILE A 117 -5.55 -11.33 0.84
C ILE A 117 -4.06 -11.54 0.57
N GLY A 118 -3.58 -11.20 -0.62
CA GLY A 118 -2.21 -11.52 -1.06
C GLY A 118 -1.15 -10.62 -0.45
N VAL A 119 -1.41 -9.31 -0.36
CA VAL A 119 -0.46 -8.34 0.22
C VAL A 119 -0.67 -8.21 1.73
N TYR A 120 -1.91 -8.05 2.19
CA TYR A 120 -2.20 -7.74 3.58
C TYR A 120 -2.61 -8.92 4.46
N PHE A 121 -2.85 -10.11 3.89
CA PHE A 121 -3.27 -11.30 4.62
C PHE A 121 -4.58 -11.12 5.42
N ILE A 122 -5.53 -10.36 4.88
CA ILE A 122 -6.86 -10.09 5.47
C ILE A 122 -7.78 -11.28 5.19
N ILE A 123 -7.73 -12.29 6.07
CA ILE A 123 -8.57 -13.49 6.02
C ILE A 123 -9.39 -13.61 7.31
N PRO A 124 -10.74 -13.70 7.25
CA PRO A 124 -11.57 -13.71 6.05
C PRO A 124 -11.62 -12.34 5.35
N PHE A 125 -11.71 -12.37 4.02
CA PHE A 125 -11.89 -11.17 3.18
C PHE A 125 -13.33 -10.69 3.23
N ARG A 126 -13.50 -9.36 3.28
CA ARG A 126 -14.78 -8.68 3.12
C ARG A 126 -14.55 -7.39 2.33
N PRO A 127 -15.31 -7.14 1.25
CA PRO A 127 -15.17 -5.92 0.47
C PRO A 127 -15.52 -4.69 1.32
N ILE A 128 -14.70 -3.64 1.22
CA ILE A 128 -14.96 -2.35 1.85
C ILE A 128 -15.66 -1.46 0.83
N LEU A 129 -16.96 -1.22 1.04
CA LEU A 129 -17.70 -0.23 0.27
C LEU A 129 -17.50 1.14 0.92
N ARG A 130 -16.60 1.94 0.38
CA ARG A 130 -16.33 3.30 0.86
C ARG A 130 -16.57 4.31 -0.25
N ARG A 131 -17.24 5.40 0.10
CA ARG A 131 -17.33 6.59 -0.75
C ARG A 131 -16.39 7.65 -0.18
N PHE A 132 -15.62 8.28 -1.05
CA PHE A 132 -14.75 9.38 -0.70
C PHE A 132 -15.47 10.68 -1.07
N ASP A 133 -15.73 11.51 -0.08
CA ASP A 133 -16.21 12.87 -0.31
C ASP A 133 -14.98 13.74 -0.62
N TYR A 134 -14.61 13.80 -1.90
CA TYR A 134 -13.54 14.65 -2.42
C TYR A 134 -14.12 15.60 -3.48
N ASP A 135 -14.08 16.90 -3.19
CA ASP A 135 -14.60 17.99 -4.04
C ASP A 135 -13.51 18.79 -4.74
N GLY A 136 -12.24 18.37 -4.61
CA GLY A 136 -11.09 19.00 -5.23
C GLY A 136 -10.86 18.57 -6.69
N GLU A 137 -9.91 19.24 -7.34
CA GLU A 137 -9.55 19.01 -8.75
C GLU A 137 -8.11 18.48 -8.92
N ASP A 138 -7.45 18.01 -7.85
CA ASP A 138 -6.07 17.52 -7.96
C ASP A 138 -6.03 16.23 -8.81
N PRO A 139 -5.38 16.24 -9.99
CA PRO A 139 -5.42 15.12 -10.91
C PRO A 139 -4.81 13.85 -10.31
N GLU A 140 -3.83 13.97 -9.41
CA GLU A 140 -3.16 12.81 -8.80
C GLU A 140 -4.06 12.13 -7.75
N VAL A 141 -4.92 12.90 -7.08
CA VAL A 141 -5.92 12.36 -6.16
C VAL A 141 -7.07 11.73 -6.94
N LEU A 142 -7.57 12.43 -7.96
CA LEU A 142 -8.64 11.92 -8.84
C LEU A 142 -8.23 10.62 -9.53
N ASP A 143 -6.96 10.50 -9.93
CA ASP A 143 -6.43 9.29 -10.56
C ASP A 143 -6.48 8.07 -9.63
N ILE A 144 -6.25 8.25 -8.33
CA ILE A 144 -6.44 7.17 -7.33
C ILE A 144 -7.91 6.89 -7.09
N LEU A 145 -8.74 7.93 -6.98
CA LEU A 145 -10.16 7.78 -6.62
C LEU A 145 -11.04 7.25 -7.77
N LYS A 146 -10.58 7.28 -9.03
CA LYS A 146 -11.34 6.73 -10.18
C LYS A 146 -11.61 5.23 -10.05
N GLU A 147 -10.86 4.53 -9.18
CA GLU A 147 -10.94 3.09 -8.95
C GLU A 147 -11.95 2.71 -7.84
N ALA A 148 -12.66 3.71 -7.28
CA ALA A 148 -13.69 3.56 -6.26
C ALA A 148 -15.05 3.06 -6.77
#